data_AF-A0A956HN75-F1
#
_entry.id   AF-A0A956HN75-F1
#
_cell.length_a   1.000
_cell.length_b   1.000
_cell.length_c   1.000
_cell.angle_alpha   90.00
_cell.angle_beta   90.00
_cell.angle_gamma   90.00
#
_symmetry.space_group_name_H-M   'P 1'
#
loop_
_entity.id
_entity.type
_entity.pdbx_description
1 polymer ?
#
loop_
_entity_poly.entity_id
_entity_poly.type
_entity_poly.pdbx_seq_one_letter_code
_entity_poly.pdbx_strand_id
1 'polypeptide(L)'
;MDKYVIYKLLHILGIALTVSGLAGLAVHGINGGTRESNPSRKLMAMAHGIGMLLLLVAGFGLAAAKYNSPNAFALPWVHPKLLVYLLLGAAPALLNRKPQSGRWMFWAVPLLVVVAGYFAIAQPGG
;
A
#
# COMPACT_ATOMS: atom_id res chain seq x y z
N MET A 1 -5.62 -21.09 14.13
CA MET A 1 -4.58 -20.37 13.36
C MET A 1 -4.14 -19.17 14.19
N ASP A 2 -2.83 -18.95 14.33
CA ASP A 2 -2.28 -17.85 15.12
C ASP A 2 -2.72 -16.47 14.55
N LYS A 3 -3.10 -15.53 15.43
CA LYS A 3 -3.47 -14.15 15.09
C LYS A 3 -2.39 -13.48 14.25
N TYR A 4 -1.11 -13.72 14.58
CA TYR A 4 0.01 -13.17 13.83
C TYR A 4 -0.01 -13.63 12.37
N VAL A 5 -0.28 -14.92 12.13
CA VAL A 5 -0.36 -15.49 10.77
C VAL A 5 -1.55 -14.89 10.00
N ILE A 6 -2.70 -14.71 10.66
CA ILE A 6 -3.88 -14.07 10.04
C ILE A 6 -3.54 -12.64 9.59
N TYR A 7 -2.99 -11.83 10.49
CA TYR A 7 -2.58 -10.47 10.13
C TYR A 7 -1.50 -10.47 9.05
N LYS A 8 -0.57 -11.43 9.05
CA LYS A 8 0.47 -11.52 8.00
C LYS A 8 -0.14 -11.76 6.63
N LEU A 9 -1.09 -12.69 6.51
CA LEU A 9 -1.79 -12.97 5.25
C LEU A 9 -2.62 -11.77 4.79
N LEU A 10 -3.38 -11.14 5.70
CA LEU A 10 -4.16 -9.95 5.38
C LEU A 10 -3.28 -8.77 4.96
N HIS A 11 -2.11 -8.60 5.58
CA HIS A 11 -1.16 -7.55 5.22
C HIS A 11 -0.59 -7.78 3.82
N ILE A 12 -0.18 -9.01 3.50
CA ILE A 12 0.32 -9.38 2.16
C ILE A 12 -0.78 -9.19 1.10
N LEU A 13 -2.01 -9.62 1.38
CA LEU A 13 -3.16 -9.38 0.51
C LEU A 13 -3.40 -7.87 0.32
N GLY A 14 -3.30 -7.10 1.40
CA GLY A 14 -3.40 -5.64 1.37
C GLY A 14 -2.36 -4.99 0.45
N ILE A 15 -1.10 -5.42 0.54
CA ILE A 15 -0.02 -4.99 -0.37
C ILE A 15 -0.39 -5.33 -1.81
N ALA A 16 -0.74 -6.58 -2.08
CA ALA A 16 -1.04 -7.07 -3.43
C ALA A 16 -2.18 -6.29 -4.09
N LEU A 17 -3.30 -6.09 -3.37
CA LEU A 17 -4.44 -5.33 -3.86
C LEU A 17 -4.12 -3.83 -4.06
N THR A 18 -3.37 -3.23 -3.12
CA THR A 18 -2.93 -1.82 -3.22
C THR A 18 -2.11 -1.58 -4.49
N VAL A 19 -1.10 -2.43 -4.71
CA VAL A 19 -0.20 -2.33 -5.86
C VAL A 19 -0.94 -2.66 -7.15
N SER A 20 -1.80 -3.69 -7.16
CA SER A 20 -2.56 -4.08 -8.35
C SER A 20 -3.52 -2.98 -8.81
N GLY A 21 -4.26 -2.36 -7.87
CA GLY A 21 -5.13 -1.23 -8.18
C GLY A 21 -4.36 -0.03 -8.72
N LEU A 22 -3.19 0.29 -8.14
CA LEU A 22 -2.34 1.38 -8.63
C LEU A 22 -1.73 1.07 -10.00
N ALA A 23 -1.26 -0.15 -10.22
CA ALA A 23 -0.69 -0.58 -11.49
C ALA A 23 -1.72 -0.45 -12.63
N GLY A 24 -2.96 -0.90 -12.39
CA GLY A 24 -4.04 -0.76 -13.37
C GLY A 24 -4.38 0.70 -13.70
N LEU A 25 -4.42 1.59 -12.68
CA LEU A 25 -4.61 3.03 -12.91
C LEU A 25 -3.42 3.65 -13.66
N ALA A 26 -2.19 3.28 -13.29
CA ALA A 26 -0.98 3.81 -13.90
C ALA A 26 -0.84 3.41 -15.36
N VAL A 27 -1.04 2.13 -15.70
CA VAL A 27 -0.97 1.62 -17.07
C VAL A 27 -2.05 2.24 -17.94
N HIS A 28 -3.28 2.39 -17.43
CA HIS A 28 -4.34 3.12 -18.15
C HIS A 28 -3.93 4.56 -18.49
N GLY A 29 -3.35 5.28 -17.53
CA GLY A 29 -2.85 6.63 -17.74
C GLY A 29 -1.66 6.71 -18.71
N ILE A 30 -0.74 5.74 -18.67
CA ILE A 30 0.38 5.62 -19.63
C ILE A 30 -0.15 5.46 -21.05
N ASN A 31 -1.24 4.71 -21.23
CA ASN A 31 -1.89 4.49 -22.52
C ASN A 31 -2.77 5.67 -22.98
N GLY A 32 -2.63 6.84 -22.35
CA GLY A 32 -3.39 8.06 -22.71
C GLY A 32 -4.81 8.12 -22.14
N GLY A 33 -5.18 7.16 -21.29
CA GLY A 33 -6.49 7.12 -20.67
C GLY A 33 -6.69 8.18 -19.58
N THR A 34 -7.94 8.62 -19.42
CA THR A 34 -8.37 9.50 -18.31
C THR A 34 -9.20 8.71 -17.30
N ARG A 35 -9.57 9.36 -16.20
CA ARG A 35 -10.46 8.79 -15.18
C ARG A 35 -11.82 8.39 -15.78
N GLU A 36 -12.35 9.23 -16.66
CA GLU A 36 -13.66 9.07 -17.29
C GLU A 36 -13.65 7.95 -18.33
N SER A 37 -12.54 7.78 -19.05
CA SER A 37 -12.39 6.75 -20.08
C SER A 37 -12.04 5.36 -19.55
N ASN A 38 -11.84 5.19 -18.23
CA ASN A 38 -11.49 3.90 -17.65
C ASN A 38 -12.75 3.09 -17.25
N PRO A 39 -13.15 2.05 -18.02
CA PRO A 39 -14.31 1.23 -17.69
C PRO A 39 -14.11 0.44 -16.39
N SER A 40 -12.86 0.09 -16.08
CA SER A 40 -12.47 -0.66 -14.88
C SER A 40 -12.14 0.23 -13.68
N ARG A 41 -12.40 1.54 -13.74
CA ARG A 41 -12.02 2.48 -12.65
C ARG A 41 -12.52 2.06 -11.28
N LYS A 42 -13.74 1.51 -11.22
CA LYS A 42 -14.36 1.09 -9.96
C LYS A 42 -13.61 -0.10 -9.35
N LEU A 43 -13.30 -1.10 -10.17
CA LEU A 43 -12.52 -2.26 -9.75
C LEU A 43 -11.14 -1.85 -9.23
N MET A 44 -10.43 -0.99 -9.97
CA MET A 44 -9.10 -0.52 -9.57
C MET A 44 -9.14 0.32 -8.29
N ALA A 45 -10.13 1.20 -8.16
CA ALA A 45 -10.33 2.00 -6.94
C ALA A 45 -10.71 1.14 -5.73
N MET A 46 -11.55 0.13 -5.92
CA MET A 46 -11.92 -0.82 -4.86
C MET A 46 -10.74 -1.68 -4.43
N ALA A 47 -10.00 -2.25 -5.38
CA ALA A 47 -8.79 -3.01 -5.10
C ALA A 47 -7.79 -2.17 -4.29
N HIS A 48 -7.54 -0.93 -4.73
CA HIS A 48 -6.67 -0.02 -3.98
C HIS A 48 -7.22 0.31 -2.59
N GLY A 49 -8.49 0.71 -2.47
CA GLY A 49 -9.07 1.11 -1.19
C GLY A 49 -9.16 -0.02 -0.17
N ILE A 50 -9.63 -1.20 -0.59
CA ILE A 50 -9.65 -2.41 0.24
C ILE A 50 -8.22 -2.83 0.58
N GLY A 51 -7.31 -2.78 -0.40
CA GLY A 51 -5.90 -3.08 -0.20
C GLY A 51 -5.28 -2.20 0.89
N MET A 52 -5.50 -0.88 0.82
CA MET A 52 -5.00 0.09 1.80
C MET A 52 -5.59 -0.13 3.19
N LEU A 53 -6.88 -0.43 3.28
CA LEU A 53 -7.53 -0.76 4.54
C LEU A 53 -6.91 -1.99 5.19
N LEU A 54 -6.77 -3.08 4.42
CA LEU A 54 -6.15 -4.33 4.90
C LEU A 54 -4.69 -4.12 5.27
N LEU A 55 -3.93 -3.40 4.44
CA LEU A 55 -2.53 -3.06 4.67
C LEU A 55 -2.34 -2.37 6.03
N LEU A 56 -3.15 -1.33 6.31
CA LEU A 56 -3.06 -0.56 7.56
C LEU A 56 -3.51 -1.38 8.76
N VAL A 57 -4.72 -1.94 8.72
CA VAL A 57 -5.31 -2.66 9.87
C VAL A 57 -4.47 -3.88 10.23
N ALA A 58 -4.07 -4.68 9.23
CA ALA A 58 -3.26 -5.85 9.48
C ALA A 58 -1.81 -5.50 9.85
N GLY A 59 -1.27 -4.38 9.35
CA GLY A 59 0.07 -3.88 9.73
C GLY A 59 0.14 -3.50 11.21
N PHE A 60 -0.87 -2.79 11.71
CA PHE A 60 -0.99 -2.51 13.14
C PHE A 60 -1.28 -3.77 13.96
N GLY A 61 -2.11 -4.69 13.45
CA GLY A 61 -2.36 -5.98 14.08
C GLY A 61 -1.08 -6.82 14.24
N LEU A 62 -0.20 -6.84 13.24
CA LEU A 62 1.12 -7.47 13.31
C LEU A 62 2.01 -6.84 14.38
N ALA A 63 2.05 -5.50 14.45
CA ALA A 63 2.84 -4.80 15.46
C ALA A 63 2.34 -5.10 16.88
N ALA A 64 1.03 -5.04 17.10
CA ALA A 64 0.42 -5.37 18.39
C ALA A 64 0.69 -6.83 18.79
N ALA A 65 0.54 -7.78 17.85
CA ALA A 65 0.79 -9.19 18.10
C ALA A 65 2.28 -9.50 18.39
N LYS A 66 3.21 -8.84 17.70
CA LYS A 66 4.65 -9.07 17.86
C LYS A 66 5.22 -8.44 19.13
N TYR A 67 4.84 -7.20 19.43
CA TYR A 67 5.47 -6.42 20.50
C TYR A 67 4.64 -6.37 21.79
N ASN A 68 3.46 -6.98 21.81
CA ASN A 68 2.52 -6.94 22.94
C ASN A 68 2.29 -5.51 23.48
N SER A 69 2.34 -4.52 22.58
CA SER A 69 2.20 -3.11 22.90
C SER A 69 0.99 -2.55 22.16
N PRO A 70 0.06 -1.87 22.86
CA PRO A 70 -1.07 -1.22 22.22
C PRO A 70 -0.67 0.05 21.46
N ASN A 71 0.53 0.60 21.71
CA ASN A 71 1.00 1.83 21.07
C ASN A 71 2.06 1.54 20.00
N ALA A 72 1.60 1.19 18.79
CA ALA A 72 2.50 0.97 17.65
C ALA A 72 3.26 2.25 17.23
N PHE A 73 2.79 3.44 17.59
CA PHE A 73 3.49 4.70 17.29
C PHE A 73 4.71 4.94 18.17
N ALA A 74 4.88 4.19 19.27
CA ALA A 74 6.10 4.24 20.07
C ALA A 74 7.29 3.53 19.39
N LEU A 75 7.06 2.83 18.27
CA LEU A 75 8.05 2.04 17.55
C LEU A 75 8.65 2.87 16.41
N PRO A 76 9.93 3.31 16.49
CA PRO A 76 10.49 4.29 15.54
C PRO A 76 10.41 3.87 14.06
N TRP A 77 10.54 2.57 13.77
CA TRP A 77 10.47 2.02 12.40
C TRP A 77 9.07 2.04 11.78
N VAL A 78 8.02 2.33 12.56
CA VAL A 78 6.65 2.45 12.05
C VAL A 78 6.46 3.75 11.28
N HIS A 79 7.05 4.87 11.72
CA HIS A 79 6.88 6.17 11.08
C HIS A 79 7.27 6.22 9.59
N PRO A 80 8.45 5.73 9.17
CA PRO A 80 8.79 5.73 7.74
C PRO A 80 7.84 4.84 6.92
N LYS A 81 7.32 3.74 7.48
CA LYS A 81 6.30 2.91 6.83
C LYS A 81 4.97 3.66 6.69
N LEU A 82 4.56 4.41 7.70
CA LEU A 82 3.36 5.25 7.63
C LEU A 82 3.48 6.34 6.57
N LEU A 83 4.68 6.93 6.41
CA LEU A 83 4.94 7.85 5.30
C LEU A 83 4.77 7.14 3.95
N VAL A 84 5.31 5.94 3.80
CA VAL A 84 5.10 5.13 2.57
C VAL A 84 3.61 4.87 2.34
N TYR A 85 2.86 4.43 3.35
CA TYR A 85 1.43 4.15 3.21
C TYR A 85 0.63 5.40 2.85
N LEU A 86 0.99 6.57 3.41
CA LEU A 86 0.39 7.84 3.05
C LEU A 86 0.63 8.18 1.57
N LEU A 87 1.87 8.00 1.08
CA LEU A 87 2.21 8.21 -0.32
C LEU A 87 1.45 7.25 -1.24
N LEU A 88 1.36 5.97 -0.86
CA LEU A 88 0.58 4.97 -1.61
C LEU A 88 -0.90 5.32 -1.65
N GLY A 89 -1.49 5.74 -0.52
CA GLY A 89 -2.89 6.15 -0.45
C GLY A 89 -3.21 7.43 -1.23
N ALA A 90 -2.24 8.33 -1.37
CA ALA A 90 -2.38 9.55 -2.16
C ALA A 90 -2.18 9.33 -3.67
N ALA A 91 -1.51 8.25 -4.08
CA ALA A 91 -1.15 7.99 -5.47
C ALA A 91 -2.35 7.96 -6.45
N PRO A 92 -3.54 7.39 -6.13
CA PRO A 92 -4.68 7.46 -7.03
C PRO A 92 -5.14 8.90 -7.29
N ALA A 93 -5.04 9.80 -6.32
CA ALA A 93 -5.41 11.21 -6.51
C ALA A 93 -4.49 11.87 -7.54
N LEU A 94 -3.18 11.57 -7.50
CA LEU A 94 -2.24 12.06 -8.51
C LEU A 94 -2.55 11.46 -9.89
N LEU A 95 -2.78 10.15 -9.99
CA LEU A 95 -3.11 9.49 -11.26
C LEU A 95 -4.42 9.98 -11.87
N ASN A 96 -5.40 10.34 -11.05
CA ASN A 96 -6.66 10.94 -11.53
C ASN A 96 -6.46 12.38 -12.04
N ARG A 97 -5.56 13.17 -11.42
CA ARG A 97 -5.30 14.57 -11.81
C ARG A 97 -4.29 14.71 -12.93
N LYS A 98 -3.31 13.81 -13.00
CA LYS A 98 -2.21 13.79 -13.98
C LYS A 98 -1.96 12.35 -14.45
N PRO A 99 -2.81 11.77 -15.31
CA PRO A 99 -2.67 10.36 -15.74
C PRO A 99 -1.29 10.02 -16.33
N GLN A 100 -0.64 11.00 -16.97
CA GLN A 100 0.71 10.92 -17.53
C GLN A 100 1.78 10.56 -16.48
N SER A 101 1.54 10.85 -15.19
CA SER A 101 2.43 10.46 -14.11
C SER A 101 2.50 8.94 -13.92
N GLY A 102 1.65 8.16 -14.59
CA GLY A 102 1.65 6.70 -14.56
C GLY A 102 3.02 6.09 -14.85
N ARG A 103 3.80 6.66 -15.78
CA ARG A 103 5.15 6.15 -16.11
C ARG A 103 6.12 6.26 -14.94
N TRP A 104 6.06 7.38 -14.21
CA TRP A 104 6.85 7.56 -12.99
C TRP A 104 6.31 6.66 -11.86
N MET A 105 4.99 6.59 -11.73
CA MET A 105 4.32 5.81 -10.68
C MET A 105 4.59 4.30 -10.80
N PHE A 106 4.74 3.79 -12.03
CA PHE A 106 5.07 2.39 -12.30
C PHE A 106 6.38 1.96 -11.61
N TRP A 107 7.36 2.86 -11.53
CA TRP A 107 8.63 2.61 -10.84
C TRP A 107 8.62 3.06 -9.38
N ALA A 108 7.97 4.18 -9.07
CA ALA A 108 7.92 4.72 -7.72
C ALA A 108 7.19 3.78 -6.75
N VAL A 109 6.09 3.14 -7.17
CA VAL A 109 5.29 2.28 -6.28
C VAL A 109 6.06 1.03 -5.82
N PRO A 110 6.68 0.22 -6.70
CA PRO A 110 7.52 -0.89 -6.27
C PRO A 110 8.67 -0.46 -5.35
N LEU A 111 9.32 0.67 -5.65
CA LEU A 111 10.39 1.20 -4.81
C LEU A 111 9.89 1.57 -3.41
N LEU A 112 8.73 2.21 -3.31
CA LEU A 112 8.08 2.51 -2.03
C LEU A 112 7.77 1.22 -1.25
N VAL A 113 7.28 0.18 -1.92
CA VAL A 113 7.02 -1.13 -1.30
C VAL A 113 8.33 -1.76 -0.77
N VAL A 114 9.41 -1.70 -1.54
CA VAL A 114 10.74 -2.16 -1.10
C VAL A 114 11.23 -1.38 0.11
N VAL A 115 11.08 -0.05 0.13
CA VAL A 115 11.44 0.79 1.28
C VAL A 115 10.64 0.39 2.52
N ALA A 116 9.33 0.20 2.41
CA ALA A 116 8.52 -0.28 3.54
C ALA A 116 8.93 -1.70 3.99
N GLY A 117 9.25 -2.58 3.04
CA GLY A 117 9.77 -3.93 3.31
C GLY A 117 11.11 -3.90 4.05
N TYR A 118 12.03 -3.01 3.65
CA TYR A 118 13.30 -2.80 4.35
C TYR A 118 13.07 -2.42 5.82
N PHE A 119 12.20 -1.47 6.12
CA PHE A 119 11.87 -1.11 7.52
C PHE A 119 11.11 -2.21 8.27
N ALA A 120 10.43 -3.13 7.56
CA ALA A 120 9.82 -4.30 8.18
C ALA A 120 10.85 -5.38 8.55
N ILE A 121 11.96 -5.48 7.82
CA ILE A 121 13.05 -6.42 8.08
C ILE A 121 14.04 -5.83 9.10
N ALA A 122 14.42 -4.55 8.94
CA ALA A 122 15.40 -3.88 9.80
C ALA A 122 14.87 -3.53 11.20
N GLN A 123 13.59 -3.78 11.49
CA GLN A 123 13.04 -3.55 12.82
C GLN A 123 13.67 -4.50 13.86
N PRO A 124 13.65 -4.16 15.16
CA PRO A 124 14.13 -5.05 16.21
C PRO A 124 13.48 -6.44 16.17
N GLY A 125 14.32 -7.48 16.15
CA GLY A 125 13.90 -8.87 16.04
C GLY A 125 13.23 -9.22 14.71
N GLY A 126 13.56 -8.51 13.62
CA GLY A 126 13.17 -8.82 12.24
C GLY A 126 14.11 -9.80 11.57
#